data_AF-A0A528TME4-F1
#
_entry.id   AF-A0A528TME4-F1
#
_cell.length_a   1.000
_cell.length_b   1.000
_cell.length_c   1.000
_cell.angle_alpha   90.00
_cell.angle_beta   90.00
_cell.angle_gamma   90.00
#
_symmetry.space_group_name_H-M   'P 1'
#
loop_
_entity.id
_entity.type
_entity.pdbx_description
1 polymer ?
#
loop_
_entity_poly.entity_id
_entity_poly.type
_entity_poly.pdbx_seq_one_letter_code
_entity_poly.pdbx_strand_id
1 'polypeptide(L)'
;MEFISKDISRDCLFGNYGLAGNGAAGQELDRYDPQLRSPQHAVVIASSTNHTDYMVLAKEEIGAMHWMIGGSENRNVRSDI
;
A
#
# COMPACT_ATOMS: atom_id res chain seq x y z
N MET A 1 10.69 4.34 -16.18
CA MET A 1 10.29 5.13 -15.00
C MET A 1 10.35 6.64 -15.24
N GLU A 2 11.30 7.18 -16.02
CA GLU A 2 11.44 8.65 -16.23
C GLU A 2 10.18 9.37 -16.68
N PHE A 3 9.32 8.74 -17.50
CA PHE A 3 8.06 9.35 -17.90
C PHE A 3 7.07 9.50 -16.72
N ILE A 4 6.93 8.46 -15.89
CA ILE A 4 5.93 8.42 -14.80
C ILE A 4 6.38 9.27 -13.61
N SER A 5 7.65 9.18 -13.22
CA SER A 5 8.21 9.91 -12.08
C SER A 5 8.87 11.22 -12.49
N LYS A 6 8.49 11.78 -13.64
CA LYS A 6 9.06 13.04 -14.12
C LYS A 6 8.80 14.13 -13.10
N ASP A 7 9.84 14.90 -12.77
CA ASP A 7 9.78 16.02 -11.81
C ASP A 7 9.42 15.62 -10.36
N ILE A 8 9.48 14.32 -10.02
CA ILE A 8 9.33 13.81 -8.66
C ILE A 8 10.70 13.37 -8.14
N SER A 9 11.12 13.93 -7.00
CA SER A 9 12.34 13.48 -6.32
C SER A 9 12.15 12.09 -5.72
N ARG A 10 13.18 11.24 -5.84
CA ARG A 10 13.16 9.87 -5.27
C ARG A 10 13.19 9.83 -3.75
N ASP A 11 13.69 10.87 -3.10
CA ASP A 11 13.82 10.95 -1.63
C ASP A 11 12.62 11.65 -0.97
N CYS A 12 11.57 11.94 -1.75
CA CYS A 12 10.39 12.69 -1.33
C CYS A 12 9.22 11.76 -1.01
N LEU A 13 8.49 12.08 0.08
CA LEU A 13 7.19 11.48 0.35
C LEU A 13 6.16 12.05 -0.62
N PHE A 14 5.57 11.17 -1.43
CA PHE A 14 4.46 11.50 -2.31
C PHE A 14 3.12 11.39 -1.56
N GLY A 15 2.24 12.37 -1.72
CA GLY A 15 0.85 12.25 -1.25
C GLY A 15 0.65 12.31 0.26
N ASN A 16 1.54 12.98 1.02
CA ASN A 16 1.38 13.22 2.46
C ASN A 16 0.41 14.39 2.78
N TYR A 17 -0.65 14.52 1.98
CA TYR A 17 -1.73 15.50 2.12
C TYR A 17 -2.95 15.02 1.33
N GLY A 18 -4.14 15.48 1.70
CA GLY A 18 -5.38 15.15 1.01
C GLY A 18 -6.62 15.53 1.81
N LEU A 19 -7.77 15.65 1.15
CA LEU A 19 -9.03 15.95 1.84
C LEU A 19 -9.53 14.75 2.65
N ALA A 20 -9.29 13.53 2.18
CA ALA A 20 -9.66 12.29 2.86
C ALA A 20 -8.47 11.79 3.69
N GLY A 21 -8.59 11.81 5.02
CA GLY A 21 -7.58 11.23 5.91
C GLY A 21 -6.20 11.92 5.89
N ASN A 22 -6.10 13.13 5.31
CA ASN A 22 -4.85 13.89 5.18
C ASN A 22 -3.72 13.14 4.43
N GLY A 23 -4.06 12.27 3.48
CA GLY A 23 -3.09 11.53 2.68
C GLY A 23 -3.68 10.96 1.40
N ALA A 24 -2.83 10.35 0.57
CA ALA A 24 -3.22 9.79 -0.72
C ALA A 24 -3.72 8.33 -0.68
N ALA A 25 -3.49 7.60 0.42
CA ALA A 25 -3.89 6.21 0.59
C ALA A 25 -4.37 5.94 2.01
N GLY A 26 -5.59 5.41 2.19
CA GLY A 26 -6.14 5.16 3.54
C GLY A 26 -7.64 4.86 3.66
N GLN A 27 -8.33 4.49 2.59
CA GLN A 27 -9.72 4.01 2.66
C GLN A 27 -9.79 2.53 2.24
N GLU A 28 -9.24 2.23 1.06
CA GLU A 28 -9.02 0.86 0.57
C GLU A 28 -7.58 0.77 0.04
N LEU A 29 -6.99 -0.42 0.07
CA LEU A 29 -5.60 -0.66 -0.33
C LEU A 29 -5.50 -1.92 -1.18
N ASP A 30 -5.03 -1.74 -2.42
CA ASP A 30 -4.67 -2.85 -3.31
C ASP A 30 -3.15 -2.96 -3.40
N ARG A 31 -2.63 -4.18 -3.27
CA ARG A 31 -1.20 -4.45 -3.37
C ARG A 31 -0.85 -5.32 -4.56
N TYR A 32 0.37 -5.16 -5.05
CA TYR A 32 0.96 -6.11 -5.98
C TYR A 32 1.33 -7.39 -5.25
N ASP A 33 0.89 -8.54 -5.78
CA ASP A 33 1.21 -9.85 -5.24
C ASP A 33 1.30 -10.92 -6.34
N PRO A 34 2.52 -11.34 -6.74
CA PRO A 34 2.71 -12.41 -7.72
C PRO A 34 2.05 -13.74 -7.34
N GLN A 35 1.89 -14.03 -6.05
CA GLN A 35 1.26 -15.27 -5.58
C GLN A 35 -0.25 -15.24 -5.85
N LEU A 36 -0.84 -14.04 -5.85
CA LEU A 36 -2.23 -13.78 -6.24
C LEU A 36 -2.38 -13.44 -7.74
N ARG A 37 -1.39 -13.80 -8.56
CA ARG A 37 -1.41 -13.72 -10.04
C ARG A 37 -1.28 -12.31 -10.62
N SER A 38 -0.72 -11.35 -9.88
CA SER A 38 -0.29 -10.11 -10.52
C SER A 38 0.74 -10.40 -11.65
N PRO A 39 0.73 -9.66 -12.77
CA PRO A 39 1.65 -9.88 -13.89
C PRO A 39 3.13 -9.80 -13.46
N GLN A 40 3.96 -10.73 -13.94
CA GLN A 40 5.39 -10.79 -13.59
C GLN A 40 6.21 -9.59 -14.12
N HIS A 41 5.69 -8.91 -15.14
CA HIS A 41 6.34 -7.73 -15.73
C HIS A 41 5.82 -6.41 -15.14
N ALA A 42 4.88 -6.46 -14.18
CA ALA A 42 4.44 -5.25 -13.49
C ALA A 42 5.60 -4.69 -12.65
N VAL A 43 5.61 -3.37 -12.49
CA VAL A 43 6.65 -2.66 -11.75
C VAL A 43 5.96 -1.83 -10.69
N VAL A 44 6.22 -2.16 -9.42
CA VAL A 44 5.82 -1.31 -8.29
C VAL A 44 6.78 -0.12 -8.23
N ILE A 45 6.25 1.08 -8.35
CA ILE A 45 6.99 2.34 -8.37
C ILE A 45 6.91 3.07 -7.03
N ALA A 46 5.87 2.83 -6.23
CA ALA A 46 5.71 3.33 -4.88
C ALA A 46 4.81 2.42 -4.03
N SER A 47 5.02 2.42 -2.72
CA SER A 47 4.18 1.73 -1.75
C SER A 47 3.79 2.67 -0.63
N SER A 48 2.51 2.66 -0.22
CA SER A 48 2.05 3.45 0.91
C SER A 48 2.53 2.88 2.25
N THR A 49 2.67 3.74 3.26
CA THR A 49 3.13 3.39 4.60
C THR A 49 2.31 4.15 5.66
N ASN A 50 2.60 3.92 6.94
CA ASN A 50 1.98 4.60 8.08
C ASN A 50 0.46 4.32 8.25
N HIS A 51 0.05 3.07 7.97
CA HIS A 51 -1.30 2.60 8.23
C HIS A 51 -1.44 2.16 9.69
N THR A 52 -2.55 2.51 10.30
CA THR A 52 -2.87 2.08 11.68
C THR A 52 -3.54 0.71 11.68
N ASP A 53 -3.78 0.14 12.86
CA ASP A 53 -4.50 -1.14 13.02
C ASP A 53 -5.99 -1.09 12.66
N TYR A 54 -6.52 0.09 12.30
CA TYR A 54 -7.84 0.20 11.71
C TYR A 54 -7.87 -0.27 10.24
N MET A 55 -6.73 -0.32 9.57
CA MET A 55 -6.57 -0.97 8.28
C MET A 55 -6.07 -2.40 8.51
N VAL A 56 -6.79 -3.38 8.00
CA VAL A 56 -6.51 -4.80 8.23
C VAL A 56 -6.44 -5.55 6.91
N LEU A 57 -5.79 -6.72 6.92
CA LEU A 57 -5.82 -7.62 5.77
C LEU A 57 -7.25 -8.03 5.39
N ALA A 58 -7.45 -8.27 4.10
CA ALA A 58 -8.68 -8.85 3.59
C ALA A 58 -8.90 -10.26 4.18
N LYS A 59 -10.17 -10.65 4.32
CA LYS A 59 -10.53 -11.89 5.01
C LYS A 59 -9.97 -13.12 4.29
N GLU A 60 -9.87 -13.07 2.98
CA GLU A 60 -9.34 -14.12 2.12
C GLU A 60 -7.85 -14.42 2.37
N GLU A 61 -7.14 -13.51 3.06
CA GLU A 61 -5.70 -13.60 3.30
C GLU A 61 -5.35 -14.14 4.69
N ILE A 62 -6.35 -14.37 5.54
CA ILE A 62 -6.16 -14.78 6.93
C ILE A 62 -7.06 -15.98 7.30
N GLY A 63 -6.46 -17.00 7.91
CA GLY A 63 -7.22 -18.16 8.42
C GLY A 63 -8.06 -17.85 9.65
N ALA A 64 -7.58 -16.95 10.51
CA ALA A 64 -8.24 -16.55 11.75
C ALA A 64 -7.89 -15.09 12.10
N MET A 65 -8.72 -14.47 12.93
CA MET A 65 -8.39 -13.14 13.48
C MET A 65 -7.25 -13.28 14.48
N HIS A 66 -6.21 -12.47 14.31
CA HIS A 66 -5.12 -12.31 15.28
C HIS A 66 -4.61 -10.87 15.24
N TRP A 67 -3.82 -10.49 16.25
CA TRP A 67 -3.37 -9.11 16.44
C TRP A 67 -2.36 -8.61 15.39
N MET A 68 -1.69 -9.50 14.65
CA MET A 68 -0.69 -9.12 13.63
C MET A 68 -1.29 -8.90 12.22
N ILE A 69 -2.60 -8.68 12.10
CA ILE A 69 -3.25 -8.40 10.79
C ILE A 69 -3.42 -6.92 10.50
N GLY A 70 -3.17 -6.05 11.49
CA GLY A 70 -3.31 -4.60 11.38
C GLY A 70 -2.10 -3.93 10.71
N GLY A 71 -2.30 -2.73 10.19
CA GLY A 71 -1.30 -1.98 9.43
C GLY A 71 -0.01 -1.63 10.20
N SER A 72 -0.05 -1.56 11.53
CA SER A 72 1.14 -1.24 12.33
C SER A 72 2.12 -2.42 12.37
N GLU A 73 1.61 -3.65 12.24
CA GLU A 73 2.38 -4.89 12.38
C GLU A 73 2.55 -5.65 11.05
N ASN A 74 1.71 -5.36 10.05
CA ASN A 74 1.62 -6.16 8.83
C ASN A 74 1.95 -5.36 7.56
N ARG A 75 3.13 -5.64 6.99
CA ARG A 75 3.60 -5.03 5.74
C ARG A 75 2.73 -5.30 4.49
N ASN A 76 1.79 -6.23 4.57
CA ASN A 76 0.85 -6.50 3.47
C ASN A 76 -0.33 -5.54 3.48
N VAL A 77 -0.55 -4.80 4.57
CA VAL A 77 -1.47 -3.66 4.60
C VAL A 77 -0.75 -2.45 3.98
N ARG A 78 -0.80 -2.37 2.66
CA ARG A 78 -0.25 -1.27 1.86
C ARG A 78 -0.96 -1.20 0.52
N SER A 79 -0.87 -0.04 -0.12
CA SER A 79 -1.22 0.11 -1.53
C SER A 79 0.06 0.22 -2.36
N ASP A 80 0.09 -0.44 -3.50
CA ASP A 80 1.19 -0.38 -4.46
C ASP A 80 0.72 0.34 -5.74
N ILE A 81 1.54 1.27 -6.24
CA ILE A 81 1.39 1.92 -7.56
C ILE A 81 2.40 1.30 -8.51
#